data_AF-A0A2V5SCS8-F1
#
_entry.id   AF-A0A2V5SCS8-F1
#
_cell.length_a   1.000
_cell.length_b   1.000
_cell.length_c   1.000
_cell.angle_alpha   90.00
_cell.angle_beta   90.00
_cell.angle_gamma   90.00
#
_symmetry.space_group_name_H-M   'P 1'
#
loop_
_entity.id
_entity.type
_entity.pdbx_description
1 polymer ?
#
loop_
_entity_poly.entity_id
_entity_poly.type
_entity_poly.pdbx_seq_one_letter_code
_entity_poly.pdbx_strand_id
1 'polypeptide(L)'
;RFSRTSALADIWVPMRAGGDIAFLGGLVRHIIENNLFFRDYVVHFTNASCILREDFRDAEEGATGVFSGWNGEQCGYDRKSWLYQGHPALSFPERDLTLQHPRCVLQTLRRHFARYTPEMVEKICGISPALFHKVAEALVAASGPDKSAAICYALGWTQHSKGVQIIRTAAVLQLLLGNIGRPGGGILALRGHASIQGSTDIPTLYDTLPGYLPMPRGDGSEATLRDYLARQTKPTGLWHNLPAYFVSLLKAYYGKNATVENDFGYDWVPKITSNHSFFEYLYDMADGKMEGMFMMGQNPAVAAANSRFERASLSKLKWLVVREMVEIEAATFWRDSPEIEHGELKTEEIETEVFFFPAAGHAEKEGAFTNTQRLLQWRQKAVDPPGDARSEAWFIHQLALRLIAKAKQSNDPLDEPLRALNWWYPEDELGDPKMEAVLAEINGWYTAPQPNADGVVFGVDRTGNLHHGPQIDGYPRLKSDGSTASGGWIYSGVLGPDKIKVQIRLTRRTRVIRKIILATVGASPGRAIAASYIIERAPARPANRGAIARS
;
A
#
# COMPACT_ATOMS: atom_id res chain seq x y z
N ARG A 1 13.08 18.30 18.51
CA ARG A 1 14.41 17.65 18.62
C ARG A 1 15.31 18.21 17.52
N PHE A 2 16.61 18.40 17.79
CA PHE A 2 17.61 18.66 16.76
C PHE A 2 18.20 17.33 16.30
N SER A 3 18.12 17.00 15.02
CA SER A 3 18.55 15.71 14.46
C SER A 3 19.72 15.86 13.47
N ARG A 4 20.22 14.75 12.93
CA ARG A 4 21.20 14.77 11.83
C ARG A 4 20.68 15.49 10.59
N THR A 5 19.38 15.42 10.31
CA THR A 5 18.76 16.21 9.24
C THR A 5 18.75 17.70 9.59
N SER A 6 18.45 18.05 10.85
CA SER A 6 18.50 19.45 11.30
C SER A 6 19.88 20.07 11.16
N ALA A 7 20.95 19.29 11.33
CA ALA A 7 22.33 19.75 11.16
C ALA A 7 22.69 20.16 9.73
N LEU A 8 21.92 19.69 8.73
CA LEU A 8 22.14 19.97 7.31
C LEU A 8 21.06 20.90 6.72
N ALA A 9 20.11 21.37 7.54
CA ALA A 9 19.03 22.23 7.09
C ALA A 9 19.39 23.71 7.23
N ASP A 10 19.01 24.53 6.25
CA ASP A 10 19.19 25.99 6.30
C ASP A 10 18.35 26.65 7.41
N ILE A 11 17.18 26.06 7.69
CA ILE A 11 16.25 26.52 8.73
C ILE A 11 15.84 25.32 9.57
N TRP A 12 16.19 25.35 10.86
CA TRP A 12 15.65 24.42 11.84
C TRP A 12 14.52 25.09 12.64
N VAL A 13 13.38 24.40 12.71
CA VAL A 13 12.21 24.85 13.46
C VAL A 13 11.96 23.89 14.62
N PRO A 14 12.21 24.29 15.88
CA PRO A 14 11.79 23.50 17.03
C PRO A 14 10.27 23.55 17.15
N MET A 15 9.63 22.40 17.35
CA MET A 15 8.18 22.31 17.49
C MET A 15 7.81 21.34 18.61
N ARG A 16 6.86 21.74 19.45
CA ARG A 16 6.22 20.85 20.43
C ARG A 16 5.45 19.73 19.71
N ALA A 17 5.62 18.50 20.17
CA ALA A 17 4.91 17.34 19.60
C ALA A 17 3.38 17.55 19.63
N GLY A 18 2.72 17.32 18.51
CA GLY A 18 1.27 17.52 18.35
C GLY A 18 0.85 18.95 17.99
N GLY A 19 1.80 19.89 17.86
CA GLY A 19 1.55 21.27 17.39
C GLY A 19 1.37 21.41 15.87
N ASP A 20 1.51 20.33 15.11
CA ASP A 20 1.65 20.33 13.65
C ASP A 20 0.45 21.00 12.92
N ILE A 21 -0.79 20.73 13.35
CA ILE A 21 -1.98 21.36 12.76
C ILE A 21 -1.96 22.87 12.98
N ALA A 22 -1.52 23.33 14.16
CA ALA A 22 -1.48 24.75 14.45
C ALA A 22 -0.46 25.46 13.57
N PHE A 23 0.73 24.88 13.43
CA PHE A 23 1.79 25.41 12.56
C PHE A 23 1.36 25.43 11.08
N LEU A 24 0.90 24.30 10.54
CA LEU A 24 0.46 24.22 9.14
C LEU A 24 -0.77 25.09 8.87
N GLY A 25 -1.70 25.15 9.83
CA GLY A 25 -2.88 26.02 9.76
C GLY A 25 -2.52 27.49 9.73
N GLY A 26 -1.49 27.89 10.48
CA GLY A 26 -0.94 29.25 10.42
C GLY A 26 -0.34 29.58 9.06
N LEU A 27 0.37 28.64 8.43
CA LEU A 27 0.88 28.82 7.07
C LEU A 27 -0.26 28.97 6.05
N VAL A 28 -1.31 28.14 6.15
CA VAL A 28 -2.51 28.24 5.31
C VAL A 28 -3.18 29.61 5.47
N ARG A 29 -3.37 30.06 6.72
CA ARG A 29 -3.91 31.40 7.03
C ARG A 29 -3.07 32.49 6.36
N HIS A 30 -1.75 32.47 6.58
CA HIS A 30 -0.83 33.48 6.05
C HIS A 30 -0.91 33.58 4.52
N ILE A 31 -0.94 32.44 3.82
CA ILE A 31 -1.02 32.40 2.35
C ILE A 31 -2.37 32.95 1.84
N ILE A 32 -3.47 32.60 2.49
CA ILE A 32 -4.82 33.04 2.09
C ILE A 32 -5.03 34.54 2.37
N GLU A 33 -4.64 35.02 3.54
CA GLU A 33 -4.81 36.43 3.94
C GLU A 33 -4.00 37.39 3.06
N ASN A 34 -2.80 36.99 2.66
CA ASN A 34 -1.90 37.81 1.86
C ASN A 34 -2.02 37.55 0.34
N ASN A 35 -3.01 36.75 -0.09
CA ASN A 35 -3.22 36.37 -1.50
C ASN A 35 -1.97 35.79 -2.18
N LEU A 36 -1.18 34.97 -1.45
CA LEU A 36 0.08 34.38 -1.92
C LEU A 36 -0.09 33.02 -2.61
N PHE A 37 -1.33 32.55 -2.78
CA PHE A 37 -1.63 31.27 -3.41
C PHE A 37 -1.57 31.38 -4.94
N PHE A 38 -1.25 30.27 -5.62
CA PHE A 38 -1.25 30.23 -7.08
C PHE A 38 -2.69 30.17 -7.60
N ARG A 39 -3.29 31.35 -7.81
CA ARG A 39 -4.71 31.50 -8.11
C ARG A 39 -5.21 30.61 -9.26
N ASP A 40 -4.56 30.63 -10.42
CA ASP A 40 -5.04 29.87 -11.58
C ASP A 40 -5.03 28.36 -11.31
N TYR A 41 -3.99 27.87 -10.65
CA TYR A 41 -3.94 26.48 -10.19
C TYR A 41 -5.11 26.17 -9.24
N VAL A 42 -5.30 27.02 -8.22
CA VAL A 42 -6.33 26.84 -7.20
C VAL A 42 -7.73 26.83 -7.81
N VAL A 43 -8.04 27.74 -8.73
CA VAL A 43 -9.37 27.82 -9.36
C VAL A 43 -9.67 26.60 -10.22
N HIS A 44 -8.69 26.10 -10.98
CA HIS A 44 -8.93 25.09 -12.01
C HIS A 44 -8.69 23.65 -11.55
N PHE A 45 -7.72 23.41 -10.65
CA PHE A 45 -7.30 22.07 -10.25
C PHE A 45 -7.68 21.67 -8.84
N THR A 46 -8.44 22.52 -8.14
CA THR A 46 -8.98 22.24 -6.82
C THR A 46 -10.48 22.48 -6.76
N ASN A 47 -11.09 22.12 -5.63
CA ASN A 47 -12.50 22.41 -5.33
C ASN A 47 -12.71 23.80 -4.71
N ALA A 48 -11.72 24.70 -4.72
CA ALA A 48 -11.79 26.02 -4.08
C ALA A 48 -13.02 26.85 -4.48
N SER A 49 -13.46 26.73 -5.74
CA SER A 49 -14.63 27.43 -6.27
C SER A 49 -15.95 26.73 -5.99
N CYS A 50 -15.96 25.46 -5.55
CA CYS A 50 -17.20 24.73 -5.28
C CYS A 50 -17.95 25.37 -4.11
N ILE A 51 -19.27 25.51 -4.25
CA ILE A 51 -20.15 26.10 -3.24
C ILE A 51 -20.63 25.01 -2.29
N LEU A 52 -20.48 25.21 -0.99
CA LEU A 52 -21.00 24.31 0.05
C LEU A 52 -22.51 24.52 0.25
N ARG A 53 -23.22 23.47 0.67
CA ARG A 53 -24.64 23.55 1.06
C ARG A 53 -24.85 24.57 2.17
N GLU A 54 -26.06 25.11 2.23
CA GLU A 54 -26.43 26.15 3.20
C GLU A 54 -26.44 25.67 4.66
N ASP A 55 -26.67 24.36 4.87
CA ASP A 55 -26.76 23.69 6.16
C ASP A 55 -25.39 23.26 6.72
N PHE A 56 -24.31 23.46 5.96
CA PHE A 56 -22.95 23.29 6.47
C PHE A 56 -22.62 24.38 7.50
N ARG A 57 -22.14 23.96 8.67
CA ARG A 57 -21.55 24.84 9.70
C ARG A 57 -20.16 24.33 10.01
N ASP A 58 -19.17 25.22 9.96
CA ASP A 58 -17.82 24.87 10.40
C ASP A 58 -17.69 24.94 11.92
N ALA A 59 -16.57 24.44 12.45
CA ALA A 59 -16.30 24.43 13.89
C ALA A 59 -16.15 25.83 14.54
N GLU A 60 -16.10 26.89 13.74
CA GLU A 60 -15.94 28.28 14.22
C GLU A 60 -17.25 29.03 14.31
N GLU A 61 -18.23 28.62 13.51
CA GLU A 61 -19.55 29.21 13.54
C GLU A 61 -20.20 28.94 14.90
N GLY A 62 -20.34 30.00 15.72
CA GLY A 62 -20.83 29.90 17.09
C GLY A 62 -19.79 29.43 18.13
N ALA A 63 -18.50 29.39 17.78
CA ALA A 63 -17.39 29.01 18.67
C ALA A 63 -17.58 27.64 19.38
N THR A 64 -18.26 26.71 18.72
CA THR A 64 -18.65 25.42 19.30
C THR A 64 -17.49 24.41 19.34
N GLY A 65 -16.46 24.60 18.49
CA GLY A 65 -15.36 23.64 18.33
C GLY A 65 -15.77 22.35 17.61
N VAL A 66 -17.00 22.26 17.10
CA VAL A 66 -17.54 21.09 16.40
C VAL A 66 -18.25 21.51 15.11
N PHE A 67 -18.09 20.72 14.05
CA PHE A 67 -18.80 20.93 12.78
C PHE A 67 -20.30 20.60 12.90
N SER A 68 -21.11 21.02 11.91
CA SER A 68 -22.50 20.58 11.78
C SER A 68 -22.61 19.05 11.76
N GLY A 69 -23.62 18.52 12.43
CA GLY A 69 -23.91 17.08 12.49
C GLY A 69 -23.21 16.31 13.61
N TRP A 70 -22.57 16.98 14.58
CA TRP A 70 -22.00 16.31 15.76
C TRP A 70 -23.09 15.64 16.61
N ASN A 71 -22.87 14.37 16.95
CA ASN A 71 -23.64 13.63 17.93
C ASN A 71 -22.73 13.32 19.14
N GLY A 72 -23.01 13.96 20.27
CA GLY A 72 -22.21 13.82 21.49
C GLY A 72 -22.29 12.45 22.15
N GLU A 73 -23.41 11.73 22.00
CA GLU A 73 -23.58 10.38 22.57
C GLU A 73 -22.79 9.35 21.76
N GLN A 74 -22.83 9.46 20.43
CA GLN A 74 -22.11 8.54 19.52
C GLN A 74 -20.65 8.94 19.30
N CYS A 75 -20.23 10.10 19.81
CA CYS A 75 -18.92 10.71 19.54
C CYS A 75 -18.60 10.74 18.02
N GLY A 76 -19.60 11.07 17.21
CA GLY A 76 -19.53 10.93 15.74
C GLY A 76 -20.25 12.05 14.98
N TYR A 77 -20.09 12.07 13.66
CA TYR A 77 -20.70 13.08 12.78
C TYR A 77 -21.67 12.47 11.76
N ASP A 78 -22.88 13.01 11.66
CA ASP A 78 -23.70 12.93 10.45
C ASP A 78 -23.17 13.96 9.42
N ARG A 79 -22.65 13.45 8.31
CA ARG A 79 -21.95 14.25 7.30
C ARG A 79 -22.84 14.74 6.15
N LYS A 80 -24.17 14.59 6.25
CA LYS A 80 -25.12 15.02 5.20
C LYS A 80 -24.99 16.50 4.80
N SER A 81 -24.67 17.38 5.76
CA SER A 81 -24.47 18.80 5.48
C SER A 81 -23.12 19.11 4.81
N TRP A 82 -22.16 18.18 4.83
CA TRP A 82 -20.80 18.38 4.31
C TRP A 82 -20.71 18.07 2.82
N LEU A 83 -21.72 18.46 2.05
CA LEU A 83 -21.81 18.27 0.62
C LEU A 83 -21.80 19.62 -0.10
N TYR A 84 -21.57 19.57 -1.41
CA TYR A 84 -21.68 20.76 -2.25
C TYR A 84 -23.14 21.09 -2.56
N GLN A 85 -23.39 22.37 -2.80
CA GLN A 85 -24.63 22.86 -3.37
C GLN A 85 -24.79 22.32 -4.80
N GLY A 86 -26.01 21.90 -5.13
CA GLY A 86 -26.39 21.28 -6.39
C GLY A 86 -27.04 19.89 -6.21
N HIS A 87 -27.32 19.21 -7.32
CA HIS A 87 -27.98 17.90 -7.36
C HIS A 87 -27.29 16.82 -6.49
N PRO A 88 -28.03 15.87 -5.88
CA PRO A 88 -27.48 14.85 -4.97
C PRO A 88 -26.53 13.80 -5.59
N ALA A 89 -26.32 13.80 -6.92
CA ALA A 89 -25.53 12.78 -7.64
C ALA A 89 -24.15 13.27 -8.12
N LEU A 90 -23.71 14.46 -7.69
CA LEU A 90 -22.93 15.31 -8.58
C LEU A 90 -21.47 14.93 -8.81
N SER A 91 -21.22 14.69 -10.10
CA SER A 91 -19.94 14.93 -10.76
C SER A 91 -19.71 16.41 -11.12
N PHE A 92 -20.68 17.31 -10.85
CA PHE A 92 -20.65 18.74 -11.24
C PHE A 92 -21.26 19.68 -10.17
N PRO A 93 -20.57 19.96 -9.05
CA PRO A 93 -21.04 20.93 -8.04
C PRO A 93 -21.22 22.33 -8.61
N GLU A 94 -22.08 23.16 -8.00
CA GLU A 94 -22.13 24.60 -8.29
C GLU A 94 -20.79 25.26 -7.93
N ARG A 95 -20.33 26.22 -8.76
CA ARG A 95 -19.03 26.85 -8.62
C ARG A 95 -19.08 28.36 -8.82
N ASP A 96 -18.28 29.09 -8.06
CA ASP A 96 -17.94 30.49 -8.29
C ASP A 96 -16.44 30.63 -8.60
N LEU A 97 -16.11 30.86 -9.86
CA LEU A 97 -14.72 31.00 -10.33
C LEU A 97 -14.07 32.33 -9.92
N THR A 98 -14.86 33.30 -9.44
CA THR A 98 -14.33 34.55 -8.86
C THR A 98 -13.79 34.33 -7.44
N LEU A 99 -14.19 33.22 -6.81
CA LEU A 99 -13.87 32.84 -5.43
C LEU A 99 -14.42 33.82 -4.38
N GLN A 100 -15.46 34.60 -4.70
CA GLN A 100 -16.03 35.61 -3.81
C GLN A 100 -17.26 35.10 -3.05
N HIS A 101 -17.92 34.06 -3.55
CA HIS A 101 -19.10 33.49 -2.91
C HIS A 101 -18.76 33.08 -1.46
N PRO A 102 -19.52 33.55 -0.45
CA PRO A 102 -19.16 33.37 0.96
C PRO A 102 -19.11 31.90 1.41
N ARG A 103 -19.84 31.03 0.70
CA ARG A 103 -19.83 29.56 0.91
C ARG A 103 -18.98 28.78 -0.09
N CYS A 104 -18.19 29.43 -0.96
CA CYS A 104 -17.21 28.66 -1.72
C CYS A 104 -16.15 28.09 -0.77
N VAL A 105 -15.54 26.97 -1.14
CA VAL A 105 -14.55 26.27 -0.30
C VAL A 105 -13.43 27.21 0.14
N LEU A 106 -12.91 28.08 -0.75
CA LEU A 106 -11.83 29.01 -0.38
C LEU A 106 -12.23 29.98 0.74
N GLN A 107 -13.42 30.59 0.65
CA GLN A 107 -13.88 31.54 1.67
C GLN A 107 -14.20 30.83 2.99
N THR A 108 -14.67 29.58 2.93
CA THR A 108 -14.84 28.74 4.12
C THR A 108 -13.50 28.38 4.76
N LEU A 109 -12.48 28.02 3.96
CA LEU A 109 -11.13 27.80 4.48
C LEU A 109 -10.53 29.06 5.10
N ARG A 110 -10.73 30.24 4.47
CA ARG A 110 -10.30 31.54 5.03
C ARG A 110 -10.86 31.75 6.43
N ARG A 111 -12.17 31.52 6.62
CA ARG A 111 -12.83 31.63 7.93
C ARG A 111 -12.31 30.60 8.93
N HIS A 112 -12.22 29.33 8.52
CA HIS A 112 -11.78 28.23 9.39
C HIS A 112 -10.37 28.43 9.93
N PHE A 113 -9.44 28.89 9.08
CA PHE A 113 -8.04 29.09 9.45
C PHE A 113 -7.73 30.47 10.06
N ALA A 114 -8.68 31.40 10.12
CA ALA A 114 -8.46 32.77 10.60
C ALA A 114 -7.86 32.86 12.02
N ARG A 115 -8.16 31.89 12.90
CA ARG A 115 -7.67 31.87 14.30
C ARG A 115 -6.21 31.45 14.45
N TYR A 116 -5.62 30.83 13.43
CA TYR A 116 -4.26 30.28 13.50
C TYR A 116 -3.23 31.39 13.31
N THR A 117 -3.26 32.41 14.17
CA THR A 117 -2.33 33.54 14.11
C THR A 117 -0.91 33.12 14.50
N PRO A 118 0.14 33.90 14.13
CA PRO A 118 1.50 33.64 14.60
C PRO A 118 1.61 33.53 16.13
N GLU A 119 0.81 34.29 16.89
CA GLU A 119 0.76 34.24 18.35
C GLU A 119 0.13 32.94 18.85
N MET A 120 -0.90 32.42 18.18
CA MET A 120 -1.43 31.09 18.48
C MET A 120 -0.39 30.00 18.18
N VAL A 121 0.32 30.12 17.06
CA VAL A 121 1.40 29.20 16.68
C VAL A 121 2.51 29.24 17.72
N GLU A 122 2.93 30.41 18.19
CA GLU A 122 3.91 30.55 19.26
C GLU A 122 3.45 29.86 20.54
N LYS A 123 2.23 30.16 20.99
CA LYS A 123 1.64 29.58 22.20
C LYS A 123 1.52 28.06 22.13
N ILE A 124 1.11 27.49 21.00
CA ILE A 124 0.87 26.05 20.85
C ILE A 124 2.15 25.30 20.50
N CYS A 125 2.97 25.84 19.60
CA CYS A 125 4.09 25.11 19.01
C CYS A 125 5.44 25.45 19.64
N GLY A 126 5.55 26.61 20.30
CA GLY A 126 6.83 27.17 20.76
C GLY A 126 7.65 27.82 19.64
N ILE A 127 7.02 28.21 18.53
CA ILE A 127 7.67 28.80 17.36
C ILE A 127 7.43 30.31 17.38
N SER A 128 8.49 31.11 17.57
CA SER A 128 8.38 32.57 17.57
C SER A 128 7.79 33.09 16.25
N PRO A 129 7.03 34.20 16.24
CA PRO A 129 6.48 34.80 15.02
C PRO A 129 7.55 35.07 13.95
N ALA A 130 8.74 35.53 14.34
CA ALA A 130 9.86 35.77 13.42
C ALA A 130 10.28 34.50 12.67
N LEU A 131 10.45 33.38 13.38
CA LEU A 131 10.79 32.10 12.77
C LEU A 131 9.64 31.55 11.91
N PHE A 132 8.38 31.72 12.34
CA PHE A 132 7.22 31.36 11.54
C PHE A 132 7.21 32.10 10.19
N HIS A 133 7.37 33.43 10.19
CA HIS A 133 7.40 34.22 8.97
C HIS A 133 8.57 33.86 8.06
N LYS A 134 9.75 33.61 8.62
CA LYS A 134 10.91 33.13 7.86
C LYS A 134 10.61 31.85 7.08
N VAL A 135 9.86 30.91 7.69
CA VAL A 135 9.46 29.66 7.01
C VAL A 135 8.39 29.92 5.96
N ALA A 136 7.39 30.75 6.27
CA ALA A 136 6.32 31.09 5.35
C ALA A 136 6.86 31.75 4.07
N GLU A 137 7.76 32.73 4.23
CA GLU A 137 8.44 33.41 3.12
C GLU A 137 9.27 32.46 2.27
N ALA A 138 10.07 31.58 2.90
CA ALA A 138 10.86 30.59 2.18
C ALA A 138 9.99 29.63 1.37
N LEU A 139 8.88 29.16 1.94
CA LEU A 139 7.96 28.25 1.26
C LEU A 139 7.25 28.92 0.07
N VAL A 140 6.80 30.17 0.24
CA VAL A 140 6.16 30.95 -0.83
C VAL A 140 7.16 31.25 -1.95
N ALA A 141 8.39 31.67 -1.61
CA ALA A 141 9.44 31.96 -2.59
C ALA A 141 9.92 30.72 -3.38
N ALA A 142 9.69 29.53 -2.84
CA ALA A 142 9.97 28.24 -3.47
C ALA A 142 8.76 27.62 -4.20
N SER A 143 7.62 28.33 -4.26
CA SER A 143 6.39 27.83 -4.88
C SER A 143 5.86 28.79 -5.95
N GLY A 144 4.77 28.44 -6.63
CA GLY A 144 4.14 29.26 -7.69
C GLY A 144 4.37 28.73 -9.11
N PRO A 145 4.07 29.50 -10.17
CA PRO A 145 4.07 29.01 -11.56
C PRO A 145 5.41 28.44 -12.05
N ASP A 146 6.53 29.01 -11.58
CA ASP A 146 7.88 28.67 -12.09
C ASP A 146 8.69 27.79 -11.12
N LYS A 147 8.21 27.61 -9.89
CA LYS A 147 8.91 26.84 -8.84
C LYS A 147 7.95 25.88 -8.15
N SER A 148 8.52 24.92 -7.44
CA SER A 148 7.77 23.96 -6.65
C SER A 148 8.53 23.61 -5.38
N ALA A 149 7.79 23.39 -4.31
CA ALA A 149 8.30 22.88 -3.05
C ALA A 149 7.66 21.54 -2.72
N ALA A 150 8.38 20.66 -2.04
CA ALA A 150 7.88 19.38 -1.56
C ALA A 150 7.81 19.34 -0.03
N ILE A 151 6.81 18.64 0.48
CA ILE A 151 6.72 18.30 1.91
C ILE A 151 7.08 16.82 2.08
N CYS A 152 8.15 16.54 2.83
CA CYS A 152 8.57 15.18 3.17
C CYS A 152 8.14 14.84 4.59
N TYR A 153 7.44 13.73 4.79
CA TYR A 153 7.03 13.28 6.14
C TYR A 153 6.98 11.76 6.25
N ALA A 154 6.95 11.26 7.48
CA ALA A 154 6.77 9.84 7.81
C ALA A 154 5.98 9.70 9.13
N LEU A 155 6.47 8.92 10.09
CA LEU A 155 5.77 8.58 11.34
C LEU A 155 5.39 9.78 12.22
N GLY A 156 6.19 10.86 12.16
CA GLY A 156 5.97 12.05 12.99
C GLY A 156 4.59 12.70 12.83
N TRP A 157 3.94 12.51 11.69
CA TRP A 157 2.59 13.01 11.43
C TRP A 157 1.50 11.93 11.46
N THR A 158 1.84 10.66 11.28
CA THR A 158 0.83 9.59 11.11
C THR A 158 0.37 8.98 12.43
N GLN A 159 1.23 8.90 13.45
CA GLN A 159 0.95 8.18 14.69
C GLN A 159 0.29 9.07 15.76
N HIS A 160 -0.83 9.68 15.38
CA HIS A 160 -1.66 10.52 16.27
C HIS A 160 -3.13 10.25 15.97
N SER A 161 -4.03 10.44 16.95
CA SER A 161 -5.48 10.41 16.72
C SER A 161 -5.95 11.43 15.68
N LYS A 162 -5.13 12.45 15.40
CA LYS A 162 -5.37 13.51 14.41
C LYS A 162 -4.43 13.43 13.20
N GLY A 163 -3.70 12.33 13.02
CA GLY A 163 -2.66 12.22 11.99
C GLY A 163 -3.17 12.46 10.57
N VAL A 164 -4.36 11.93 10.25
CA VAL A 164 -5.05 12.21 8.98
C VAL A 164 -5.26 13.71 8.76
N GLN A 165 -5.60 14.46 9.81
CA GLN A 165 -5.84 15.90 9.69
C GLN A 165 -4.54 16.70 9.54
N ILE A 166 -3.44 16.29 10.17
CA ILE A 166 -2.12 16.89 9.93
C ILE A 166 -1.77 16.81 8.43
N ILE A 167 -1.89 15.62 7.86
CA ILE A 167 -1.58 15.35 6.45
C ILE A 167 -2.55 16.11 5.52
N ARG A 168 -3.84 16.18 5.88
CA ARG A 168 -4.83 16.99 5.15
C ARG A 168 -4.47 18.47 5.13
N THR A 169 -4.04 19.05 6.24
CA THR A 169 -3.63 20.47 6.28
C THR A 169 -2.40 20.72 5.41
N ALA A 170 -1.43 19.80 5.42
CA ALA A 170 -0.28 19.87 4.50
C ALA A 170 -0.70 19.74 3.03
N ALA A 171 -1.72 18.93 2.72
CA ALA A 171 -2.26 18.82 1.37
C ALA A 171 -2.98 20.09 0.92
N VAL A 172 -3.78 20.71 1.78
CA VAL A 172 -4.40 22.02 1.50
C VAL A 172 -3.31 23.06 1.21
N LEU A 173 -2.26 23.11 2.02
CA LEU A 173 -1.12 24.00 1.83
C LEU A 173 -0.45 23.81 0.45
N GLN A 174 -0.13 22.57 0.08
CA GLN A 174 0.51 22.26 -1.21
C GLN A 174 -0.41 22.53 -2.42
N LEU A 175 -1.73 22.36 -2.27
CA LEU A 175 -2.70 22.72 -3.31
C LEU A 175 -2.83 24.24 -3.48
N LEU A 176 -2.83 25.02 -2.39
CA LEU A 176 -2.83 26.48 -2.45
C LEU A 176 -1.58 27.02 -3.16
N LEU A 177 -0.43 26.40 -2.89
CA LEU A 177 0.84 26.78 -3.50
C LEU A 177 1.03 26.25 -4.93
N GLY A 178 0.12 25.40 -5.42
CA GLY A 178 0.19 24.79 -6.75
C GLY A 178 1.35 23.81 -6.91
N ASN A 179 1.73 23.12 -5.84
CA ASN A 179 2.90 22.22 -5.80
C ASN A 179 2.56 20.76 -6.16
N ILE A 180 1.28 20.38 -6.25
CA ILE A 180 0.89 18.99 -6.53
C ILE A 180 0.94 18.70 -8.04
N GLY A 181 1.55 17.57 -8.41
CA GLY A 181 1.62 17.08 -9.80
C GLY A 181 2.77 17.65 -10.63
N ARG A 182 3.72 18.37 -10.00
CA ARG A 182 4.83 19.06 -10.67
C ARG A 182 6.20 18.52 -10.22
N PRO A 183 7.23 18.47 -11.09
CA PRO A 183 8.59 18.08 -10.72
C PRO A 183 9.10 18.91 -9.53
N GLY A 184 9.80 18.29 -8.58
CA GLY A 184 10.30 18.95 -7.37
C GLY A 184 9.23 19.28 -6.31
N GLY A 185 7.95 19.08 -6.62
CA GLY A 185 6.82 19.37 -5.73
C GLY A 185 6.22 18.14 -5.05
N GLY A 186 4.98 18.29 -4.59
CA GLY A 186 4.17 17.21 -4.07
C GLY A 186 4.30 16.96 -2.57
N ILE A 187 3.70 15.85 -2.14
CA ILE A 187 3.80 15.35 -0.78
C ILE A 187 4.53 14.01 -0.84
N LEU A 188 5.75 14.01 -0.32
CA LEU A 188 6.59 12.84 -0.25
C LEU A 188 6.35 12.15 1.10
N ALA A 189 5.26 11.38 1.15
CA ALA A 189 5.00 10.45 2.25
C ALA A 189 6.03 9.32 2.20
N LEU A 190 7.10 9.43 2.97
CA LEU A 190 8.21 8.49 2.98
C LEU A 190 7.76 7.20 3.68
N ARG A 191 7.70 6.12 2.90
CA ARG A 191 7.33 4.79 3.39
C ARG A 191 8.47 4.23 4.26
N GLY A 192 8.11 3.42 5.27
CA GLY A 192 9.04 2.78 6.21
C GLY A 192 9.72 1.54 5.64
N HIS A 193 9.20 0.35 5.91
CA HIS A 193 9.77 -0.91 5.42
C HIS A 193 9.90 -0.92 3.89
N ALA A 194 10.91 -1.65 3.39
CA ALA A 194 11.31 -1.69 1.99
C ALA A 194 10.15 -1.94 1.01
N SER A 195 9.19 -2.79 1.40
CA SER A 195 8.02 -3.16 0.58
C SER A 195 6.68 -2.87 1.26
N ILE A 196 6.61 -1.93 2.21
CA ILE A 196 5.33 -1.59 2.85
C ILE A 196 4.31 -1.05 1.83
N GLN A 197 4.77 -0.40 0.75
CA GLN A 197 3.92 -0.01 -0.36
C GLN A 197 3.33 -1.25 -1.05
N GLY A 198 4.17 -2.24 -1.37
CA GLY A 198 3.72 -3.48 -2.00
C GLY A 198 2.77 -4.29 -1.12
N SER A 199 3.02 -4.38 0.19
CA SER A 199 2.11 -5.05 1.14
C SER A 199 0.85 -4.24 1.48
N THR A 200 0.74 -3.00 1.01
CA THR A 200 -0.50 -2.22 1.01
C THR A 200 -1.24 -2.41 -0.31
N ASP A 201 -0.51 -2.47 -1.42
CA ASP A 201 -1.08 -2.68 -2.76
C ASP A 201 -1.68 -4.09 -2.92
N ILE A 202 -0.96 -5.11 -2.41
CA ILE A 202 -1.40 -6.49 -2.23
C ILE A 202 -1.53 -6.68 -0.71
N PRO A 203 -2.71 -6.36 -0.15
CA PRO A 203 -2.82 -5.94 1.23
C PRO A 203 -2.64 -7.08 2.22
N THR A 204 -1.89 -6.77 3.28
CA THR A 204 -1.94 -7.47 4.56
C THR A 204 -2.78 -6.69 5.58
N LEU A 205 -3.78 -5.96 5.11
CA LEU A 205 -4.71 -5.14 5.89
C LEU A 205 -6.11 -5.79 5.88
N TYR A 206 -6.82 -5.68 7.00
CA TYR A 206 -8.08 -6.40 7.22
C TYR A 206 -9.26 -5.91 6.36
N ASP A 207 -9.22 -4.67 5.87
CA ASP A 207 -10.35 -3.97 5.25
C ASP A 207 -10.23 -3.77 3.73
N THR A 208 -9.15 -4.26 3.12
CA THR A 208 -8.88 -4.07 1.68
C THR A 208 -8.42 -5.35 1.00
N LEU A 209 -8.79 -5.47 -0.27
CA LEU A 209 -8.35 -6.48 -1.23
C LEU A 209 -7.33 -5.88 -2.22
N PRO A 210 -6.58 -6.72 -2.97
CA PRO A 210 -5.56 -6.26 -3.90
C PRO A 210 -6.01 -5.14 -4.85
N GLY A 211 -5.14 -4.14 -5.03
CA GLY A 211 -5.45 -2.95 -5.81
C GLY A 211 -6.41 -1.99 -5.11
N TYR A 212 -6.42 -1.96 -3.78
CA TYR A 212 -7.27 -1.08 -2.97
C TYR A 212 -8.77 -1.32 -3.17
N LEU A 213 -9.16 -2.54 -3.55
CA LEU A 213 -10.57 -2.91 -3.65
C LEU A 213 -11.15 -3.03 -2.23
N PRO A 214 -12.33 -2.48 -1.93
CA PRO A 214 -12.94 -2.61 -0.60
C PRO A 214 -13.25 -4.07 -0.26
N MET A 215 -13.00 -4.50 0.98
CA MET A 215 -13.52 -5.79 1.46
C MET A 215 -15.06 -5.78 1.48
N PRO A 216 -15.73 -6.84 0.96
CA PRO A 216 -17.16 -7.03 1.08
C PRO A 216 -17.65 -7.04 2.53
N ARG A 217 -18.79 -6.41 2.82
CA ARG A 217 -19.34 -6.29 4.19
C ARG A 217 -20.22 -7.47 4.61
N GLY A 218 -20.02 -7.92 5.85
CA GLY A 218 -20.79 -8.97 6.51
C GLY A 218 -22.05 -8.48 7.24
N ASP A 219 -22.40 -7.19 7.12
CA ASP A 219 -23.59 -6.59 7.75
C ASP A 219 -24.90 -6.82 6.95
N GLY A 220 -24.84 -7.64 5.91
CA GLY A 220 -25.96 -7.94 5.00
C GLY A 220 -26.17 -6.90 3.89
N SER A 221 -25.51 -5.74 3.94
CA SER A 221 -25.68 -4.69 2.91
C SER A 221 -25.02 -5.00 1.57
N GLU A 222 -24.14 -6.01 1.54
CA GLU A 222 -23.39 -6.47 0.36
C GLU A 222 -23.51 -8.00 0.25
N ALA A 223 -24.73 -8.52 0.45
CA ALA A 223 -24.99 -9.96 0.46
C ALA A 223 -24.69 -10.64 -0.89
N THR A 224 -24.96 -9.96 -2.01
CA THR A 224 -24.68 -10.46 -3.37
C THR A 224 -23.60 -9.64 -4.08
N LEU A 225 -23.02 -10.18 -5.15
CA LEU A 225 -22.08 -9.45 -5.99
C LEU A 225 -22.73 -8.17 -6.55
N ARG A 226 -24.00 -8.25 -6.94
CA ARG A 226 -24.77 -7.10 -7.42
C ARG A 226 -24.83 -5.96 -6.40
N ASP A 227 -25.12 -6.28 -5.14
CA ASP A 227 -25.22 -5.29 -4.06
C ASP A 227 -23.88 -4.63 -3.78
N TYR A 228 -22.81 -5.43 -3.72
CA TYR A 228 -21.44 -4.95 -3.60
C TYR A 228 -21.07 -4.00 -4.74
N LEU A 229 -21.29 -4.40 -5.98
CA LEU A 229 -20.95 -3.57 -7.15
C LEU A 229 -21.77 -2.28 -7.18
N ALA A 230 -23.07 -2.34 -6.88
CA ALA A 230 -23.93 -1.16 -6.84
C ALA A 230 -23.48 -0.14 -5.78
N ARG A 231 -22.99 -0.63 -4.64
CA ARG A 231 -22.54 0.20 -3.52
C ARG A 231 -21.14 0.78 -3.71
N GLN A 232 -20.21 -0.03 -4.24
CA GLN A 232 -18.79 0.31 -4.27
C GLN A 232 -18.39 1.06 -5.56
N THR A 233 -19.07 0.79 -6.67
CA THR A 233 -18.76 1.44 -7.96
C THR A 233 -19.02 2.94 -7.89
N LYS A 234 -18.03 3.73 -8.32
CA LYS A 234 -18.21 5.19 -8.44
C LYS A 234 -18.84 5.53 -9.79
N PRO A 235 -19.73 6.53 -9.86
CA PRO A 235 -20.37 6.89 -11.13
C PRO A 235 -19.39 7.47 -12.15
N THR A 236 -18.29 8.09 -11.70
CA THR A 236 -17.29 8.74 -12.55
C THR A 236 -15.86 8.52 -12.05
N GLY A 237 -14.89 8.92 -12.87
CA GLY A 237 -13.47 8.72 -12.62
C GLY A 237 -13.02 7.27 -12.84
N LEU A 238 -11.77 6.97 -12.50
CA LEU A 238 -11.17 5.67 -12.77
C LEU A 238 -11.87 4.52 -12.02
N TRP A 239 -12.44 4.81 -10.85
CA TRP A 239 -13.18 3.86 -10.01
C TRP A 239 -14.56 3.45 -10.56
N HIS A 240 -15.02 4.04 -11.66
CA HIS A 240 -16.17 3.53 -12.42
C HIS A 240 -15.94 2.10 -12.93
N ASN A 241 -14.68 1.73 -13.17
CA ASN A 241 -14.29 0.41 -13.67
C ASN A 241 -14.16 -0.65 -12.57
N LEU A 242 -14.60 -0.37 -11.33
CA LEU A 242 -14.54 -1.31 -10.21
C LEU A 242 -15.10 -2.71 -10.55
N PRO A 243 -16.21 -2.86 -11.30
CA PRO A 243 -16.70 -4.19 -11.69
C PRO A 243 -15.68 -5.02 -12.47
N ALA A 244 -14.92 -4.40 -13.37
CA ALA A 244 -13.90 -5.09 -14.15
C ALA A 244 -12.72 -5.54 -13.28
N TYR A 245 -12.31 -4.69 -12.34
CA TYR A 245 -11.22 -4.99 -11.42
C TYR A 245 -11.58 -6.12 -10.46
N PHE A 246 -12.77 -6.06 -9.88
CA PHE A 246 -13.21 -7.02 -8.88
C PHE A 246 -13.52 -8.40 -9.48
N VAL A 247 -14.24 -8.47 -10.60
CA VAL A 247 -14.47 -9.76 -11.29
C VAL A 247 -13.15 -10.36 -11.76
N SER A 248 -12.20 -9.55 -12.26
CA SER A 248 -10.88 -10.05 -12.63
C SER A 248 -10.08 -10.60 -11.44
N LEU A 249 -10.25 -10.03 -10.24
CA LEU A 249 -9.66 -10.58 -9.02
C LEU A 249 -10.27 -11.94 -8.67
N LEU A 250 -11.60 -12.07 -8.73
CA LEU A 250 -12.28 -13.36 -8.49
C LEU A 250 -11.86 -14.42 -9.51
N LYS A 251 -11.69 -14.04 -10.78
CA LYS A 251 -11.14 -14.93 -11.82
C LYS A 251 -9.69 -15.34 -11.54
N ALA A 252 -8.87 -14.49 -10.91
CA ALA A 252 -7.53 -14.88 -10.48
C ALA A 252 -7.59 -15.92 -9.34
N TYR A 253 -8.42 -15.67 -8.33
CA TYR A 253 -8.56 -16.55 -7.15
C TYR A 253 -9.16 -17.91 -7.47
N TYR A 254 -10.20 -17.99 -8.29
CA TYR A 254 -10.98 -19.22 -8.49
C TYR A 254 -10.95 -19.75 -9.92
N GLY A 255 -10.30 -19.05 -10.86
CA GLY A 255 -10.06 -19.53 -12.22
C GLY A 255 -11.35 -19.97 -12.91
N LYS A 256 -11.41 -21.22 -13.37
CA LYS A 256 -12.60 -21.80 -14.03
C LYS A 256 -13.82 -21.96 -13.10
N ASN A 257 -13.62 -21.98 -11.79
CA ASN A 257 -14.70 -22.15 -10.81
C ASN A 257 -15.45 -20.84 -10.53
N ALA A 258 -14.88 -19.69 -10.91
CA ALA A 258 -15.58 -18.41 -10.93
C ALA A 258 -16.37 -18.27 -12.25
N THR A 259 -17.66 -18.58 -12.22
CA THR A 259 -18.55 -18.52 -13.39
C THR A 259 -19.63 -17.46 -13.19
N VAL A 260 -20.39 -17.13 -14.24
CA VAL A 260 -21.48 -16.14 -14.12
C VAL A 260 -22.59 -16.68 -13.20
N GLU A 261 -22.84 -17.98 -13.25
CA GLU A 261 -23.92 -18.65 -12.53
C GLU A 261 -23.73 -18.65 -11.00
N ASN A 262 -22.50 -18.52 -10.52
CA ASN A 262 -22.18 -18.45 -9.09
C ASN A 262 -21.62 -17.09 -8.65
N ASP A 263 -21.95 -16.01 -9.38
CA ASP A 263 -21.45 -14.66 -9.12
C ASP A 263 -19.91 -14.62 -9.01
N PHE A 264 -19.24 -15.39 -9.87
CA PHE A 264 -17.80 -15.55 -9.92
C PHE A 264 -17.17 -16.05 -8.60
N GLY A 265 -17.94 -16.75 -7.76
CA GLY A 265 -17.46 -17.20 -6.44
C GLY A 265 -17.41 -16.09 -5.39
N TYR A 266 -18.19 -15.02 -5.56
CA TYR A 266 -18.29 -13.93 -4.60
C TYR A 266 -18.56 -14.40 -3.16
N ASP A 267 -19.41 -15.42 -3.00
CA ASP A 267 -19.75 -15.96 -1.68
C ASP A 267 -18.61 -16.70 -0.98
N TRP A 268 -17.56 -17.07 -1.71
CA TRP A 268 -16.36 -17.66 -1.15
C TRP A 268 -15.40 -16.62 -0.57
N VAL A 269 -15.56 -15.33 -0.91
CA VAL A 269 -14.75 -14.26 -0.34
C VAL A 269 -15.24 -13.95 1.08
N PRO A 270 -14.35 -13.97 2.10
CA PRO A 270 -14.72 -13.58 3.46
C PRO A 270 -15.26 -12.15 3.50
N LYS A 271 -16.35 -11.96 4.25
CA LYS A 271 -17.00 -10.67 4.41
C LYS A 271 -16.60 -10.05 5.76
N ILE A 272 -16.20 -8.79 5.77
CA ILE A 272 -15.73 -8.10 6.98
C ILE A 272 -16.89 -7.88 7.97
N THR A 273 -16.72 -8.35 9.21
CA THR A 273 -17.76 -8.29 10.26
C THR A 273 -17.65 -7.07 11.16
N SER A 274 -16.42 -6.59 11.40
CA SER A 274 -16.13 -5.49 12.33
C SER A 274 -14.75 -4.88 12.05
N ASN A 275 -14.33 -3.95 12.91
CA ASN A 275 -12.94 -3.49 12.93
C ASN A 275 -12.05 -4.63 13.47
N HIS A 276 -11.09 -5.09 12.67
CA HIS A 276 -10.09 -6.10 13.04
C HIS A 276 -8.67 -5.52 12.97
N SER A 277 -8.54 -4.21 13.21
CA SER A 277 -7.24 -3.54 13.28
C SER A 277 -6.40 -4.04 14.46
N PHE A 278 -5.11 -3.67 14.47
CA PHE A 278 -4.13 -4.09 15.48
C PHE A 278 -4.65 -4.10 16.92
N PHE A 279 -5.22 -2.98 17.37
CA PHE A 279 -5.69 -2.87 18.75
C PHE A 279 -6.92 -3.74 19.02
N GLU A 280 -7.84 -3.89 18.05
CA GLU A 280 -9.04 -4.69 18.23
C GLU A 280 -8.71 -6.17 18.36
N TYR A 281 -7.87 -6.72 17.45
CA TYR A 281 -7.47 -8.11 17.58
C TYR A 281 -6.64 -8.33 18.85
N LEU A 282 -5.84 -7.34 19.29
CA LEU A 282 -5.08 -7.44 20.53
C LEU A 282 -6.01 -7.52 21.76
N TYR A 283 -7.12 -6.78 21.77
CA TYR A 283 -8.14 -6.91 22.82
C TYR A 283 -8.86 -8.25 22.75
N ASP A 284 -9.23 -8.72 21.56
CA ASP A 284 -9.85 -10.04 21.39
C ASP A 284 -8.90 -11.18 21.78
N MET A 285 -7.60 -11.04 21.53
CA MET A 285 -6.55 -11.95 22.00
C MET A 285 -6.47 -11.94 23.53
N ALA A 286 -6.47 -10.76 24.16
CA ALA A 286 -6.45 -10.63 25.63
C ALA A 286 -7.68 -11.27 26.29
N ASP A 287 -8.85 -11.13 25.65
CA ASP A 287 -10.13 -11.71 26.09
C ASP A 287 -10.24 -13.22 25.81
N GLY A 288 -9.23 -13.84 25.18
CA GLY A 288 -9.24 -15.27 24.85
C GLY A 288 -10.18 -15.66 23.71
N LYS A 289 -10.56 -14.71 22.84
CA LYS A 289 -11.44 -14.96 21.67
C LYS A 289 -10.68 -15.45 20.44
N MET A 290 -9.35 -15.36 20.44
CA MET A 290 -8.50 -15.85 19.35
C MET A 290 -7.86 -17.18 19.71
N GLU A 291 -8.03 -18.19 18.85
CA GLU A 291 -7.37 -19.49 19.06
C GLU A 291 -5.90 -19.50 18.67
N GLY A 292 -5.52 -18.75 17.63
CA GLY A 292 -4.13 -18.67 17.23
C GLY A 292 -3.83 -17.60 16.21
N MET A 293 -2.54 -17.43 15.94
CA MET A 293 -2.01 -16.32 15.14
C MET A 293 -0.84 -16.76 14.27
N PHE A 294 -0.82 -16.28 13.02
CA PHE A 294 0.39 -16.24 12.20
C PHE A 294 1.07 -14.90 12.38
N MET A 295 2.32 -14.91 12.82
CA MET A 295 3.18 -13.74 12.97
C MET A 295 4.37 -13.86 12.03
N MET A 296 4.27 -13.21 10.87
CA MET A 296 5.22 -13.37 9.77
C MET A 296 5.93 -12.05 9.48
N GLY A 297 7.25 -11.99 9.68
CA GLY A 297 8.03 -10.77 9.42
C GLY A 297 7.68 -9.58 10.31
N GLN A 298 7.15 -9.83 11.50
CA GLN A 298 6.69 -8.81 12.46
C GLN A 298 7.07 -9.21 13.89
N ASN A 299 7.20 -8.22 14.78
CA ASN A 299 7.53 -8.44 16.19
C ASN A 299 6.79 -7.44 17.10
N PRO A 300 5.46 -7.56 17.25
CA PRO A 300 4.68 -6.69 18.13
C PRO A 300 5.07 -6.87 19.62
N ALA A 301 5.64 -8.02 20.02
CA ALA A 301 6.15 -8.23 21.38
C ALA A 301 7.20 -7.17 21.81
N VAL A 302 7.81 -6.47 20.85
CA VAL A 302 8.65 -5.29 21.08
C VAL A 302 7.99 -4.01 20.54
N ALA A 303 7.43 -4.06 19.33
CA ALA A 303 7.00 -2.86 18.61
C ALA A 303 5.61 -2.33 19.00
N ALA A 304 4.79 -3.11 19.71
CA ALA A 304 3.47 -2.68 20.17
C ALA A 304 3.58 -1.49 21.13
N ALA A 305 2.60 -0.59 21.11
CA ALA A 305 2.58 0.59 21.97
C ALA A 305 2.59 0.23 23.47
N ASN A 306 2.03 -0.93 23.82
CA ASN A 306 2.10 -1.52 25.16
C ASN A 306 2.60 -2.97 25.06
N SER A 307 3.92 -3.14 24.97
CA SER A 307 4.55 -4.44 24.79
C SER A 307 4.30 -5.42 25.93
N ARG A 308 4.10 -4.93 27.16
CA ARG A 308 3.70 -5.76 28.31
C ARG A 308 2.33 -6.38 28.09
N PHE A 309 1.37 -5.56 27.66
CA PHE A 309 0.02 -6.06 27.34
C PHE A 309 0.05 -7.02 26.14
N GLU A 310 0.81 -6.71 25.10
CA GLU A 310 1.01 -7.62 23.96
C GLU A 310 1.49 -9.01 24.41
N ARG A 311 2.56 -9.09 25.20
CA ARG A 311 3.12 -10.38 25.64
C ARG A 311 2.19 -11.14 26.58
N ALA A 312 1.47 -10.43 27.45
CA ALA A 312 0.43 -11.04 28.28
C ALA A 312 -0.72 -11.60 27.44
N SER A 313 -1.11 -10.91 26.35
CA SER A 313 -2.14 -11.38 25.43
C SER A 313 -1.68 -12.57 24.59
N LEU A 314 -0.41 -12.62 24.15
CA LEU A 314 0.14 -13.78 23.44
C LEU A 314 0.01 -15.08 24.26
N SER A 315 0.08 -14.98 25.59
CA SER A 315 -0.07 -16.14 26.50
C SER A 315 -1.50 -16.72 26.53
N LYS A 316 -2.47 -16.09 25.84
CA LYS A 316 -3.87 -16.54 25.77
C LYS A 316 -4.16 -17.36 24.51
N LEU A 317 -3.26 -17.37 23.53
CA LEU A 317 -3.42 -18.16 22.32
C LEU A 317 -3.25 -19.65 22.61
N LYS A 318 -3.95 -20.51 21.86
CA LYS A 318 -3.70 -21.95 21.84
C LYS A 318 -2.47 -22.28 21.02
N TRP A 319 -2.27 -21.58 19.90
CA TRP A 319 -1.10 -21.76 19.03
C TRP A 319 -0.61 -20.44 18.43
N LEU A 320 0.70 -20.34 18.24
CA LEU A 320 1.36 -19.20 17.62
C LEU A 320 2.39 -19.69 16.59
N VAL A 321 2.26 -19.23 15.35
CA VAL A 321 3.24 -19.51 14.30
C VAL A 321 4.08 -18.27 14.05
N VAL A 322 5.36 -18.31 14.44
CA VAL A 322 6.33 -17.25 14.17
C VAL A 322 7.18 -17.63 12.96
N ARG A 323 7.25 -16.74 11.98
CA ARG A 323 8.12 -16.91 10.81
C ARG A 323 9.03 -15.70 10.65
N GLU A 324 10.31 -15.90 10.93
CA GLU A 324 11.35 -14.87 10.91
C GLU A 324 12.73 -15.48 10.60
N MET A 325 13.70 -14.66 10.21
CA MET A 325 15.07 -15.10 9.90
C MET A 325 15.83 -15.62 11.13
N VAL A 326 15.48 -15.11 12.31
CA VAL A 326 16.09 -15.44 13.60
C VAL A 326 15.01 -15.57 14.67
N GLU A 327 15.34 -16.24 15.77
CA GLU A 327 14.50 -16.24 16.95
C GLU A 327 14.33 -14.81 17.47
N ILE A 328 13.09 -14.41 17.76
CA ILE A 328 12.71 -13.06 18.19
C ILE A 328 11.89 -13.15 19.48
N GLU A 329 11.71 -12.02 20.16
CA GLU A 329 11.02 -11.91 21.44
C GLU A 329 9.61 -12.50 21.41
N ALA A 330 8.90 -12.39 20.28
CA ALA A 330 7.58 -13.01 20.12
C ALA A 330 7.63 -14.55 20.05
N ALA A 331 8.72 -15.16 19.57
CA ALA A 331 8.88 -16.62 19.55
C ALA A 331 9.23 -17.19 20.95
N THR A 332 9.80 -16.35 21.82
CA THR A 332 10.31 -16.75 23.13
C THR A 332 9.59 -16.10 24.30
N PHE A 333 8.50 -15.37 24.07
CA PHE A 333 7.80 -14.59 25.09
C PHE A 333 7.43 -15.42 26.34
N TRP A 334 7.15 -16.71 26.14
CA TRP A 334 6.75 -17.67 27.17
C TRP A 334 7.90 -18.07 28.12
N ARG A 335 9.15 -17.77 27.77
CA ARG A 335 10.36 -18.11 28.55
C ARG A 335 11.23 -16.90 28.88
N ASP A 336 11.43 -16.01 27.91
CA ASP A 336 12.49 -14.98 27.97
C ASP A 336 11.92 -13.56 28.12
N SER A 337 10.60 -13.40 28.35
CA SER A 337 10.01 -12.08 28.52
C SER A 337 10.29 -11.46 29.90
N PRO A 338 10.30 -10.12 30.01
CA PRO A 338 10.39 -9.46 31.31
C PRO A 338 9.30 -9.88 32.29
N GLU A 339 8.11 -10.24 31.79
CA GLU A 339 6.99 -10.71 32.60
C GLU A 339 7.28 -12.08 33.24
N ILE A 340 8.06 -12.95 32.58
CA ILE A 340 8.57 -14.19 33.17
C ILE A 340 9.62 -13.87 34.24
N GLU A 341 10.60 -13.01 33.92
CA GLU A 341 11.65 -12.61 34.87
C GLU A 341 11.08 -11.99 36.15
N HIS A 342 10.04 -11.17 36.02
CA HIS A 342 9.36 -10.52 37.15
C HIS A 342 8.33 -11.41 37.87
N GLY A 343 8.07 -12.63 37.36
CA GLY A 343 7.08 -13.55 37.92
C GLY A 343 5.62 -13.16 37.70
N GLU A 344 5.33 -12.26 36.75
CA GLU A 344 3.97 -11.89 36.35
C GLU A 344 3.32 -12.94 35.45
N LEU A 345 4.14 -13.62 34.65
CA LEU A 345 3.81 -14.84 33.92
C LEU A 345 4.71 -15.98 34.44
N LYS A 346 4.25 -17.21 34.27
CA LYS A 346 5.07 -18.41 34.54
C LYS A 346 5.03 -19.34 33.36
N THR A 347 6.19 -19.82 32.93
CA THR A 347 6.34 -20.69 31.77
C THR A 347 5.44 -21.93 31.86
N GLU A 348 5.37 -22.55 33.04
CA GLU A 348 4.56 -23.74 33.31
C GLU A 348 3.04 -23.50 33.28
N GLU A 349 2.59 -22.25 33.30
CA GLU A 349 1.18 -21.85 33.21
C GLU A 349 0.76 -21.42 31.79
N ILE A 350 1.71 -21.35 30.84
CA ILE A 350 1.45 -20.92 29.45
C ILE A 350 1.24 -22.16 28.57
N GLU A 351 0.01 -22.35 28.10
CA GLU A 351 -0.39 -23.49 27.26
C GLU A 351 -0.16 -23.27 25.75
N THR A 352 0.28 -22.08 25.34
CA THR A 352 0.43 -21.72 23.92
C THR A 352 1.48 -22.60 23.23
N GLU A 353 1.08 -23.34 22.20
CA GLU A 353 2.00 -24.07 21.33
C GLU A 353 2.67 -23.12 20.33
N VAL A 354 3.99 -22.94 20.44
CA VAL A 354 4.75 -22.01 19.59
C VAL A 354 5.53 -22.77 18.52
N PHE A 355 5.26 -22.46 17.25
CA PHE A 355 6.00 -22.94 16.10
C PHE A 355 6.89 -21.84 15.54
N PHE A 356 8.21 -22.00 15.63
CA PHE A 356 9.16 -21.12 14.96
C PHE A 356 9.63 -21.75 13.64
N PHE A 357 9.37 -21.07 12.51
CA PHE A 357 9.84 -21.47 11.20
C PHE A 357 10.88 -20.49 10.66
N PRO A 358 12.15 -20.90 10.45
CA PRO A 358 13.18 -20.01 9.93
C PRO A 358 12.89 -19.59 8.48
N ALA A 359 12.93 -18.28 8.23
CA ALA A 359 12.65 -17.68 6.93
C ALA A 359 13.95 -17.32 6.18
N ALA A 360 13.93 -17.48 4.85
CA ALA A 360 15.00 -17.00 3.98
C ALA A 360 15.07 -15.45 3.99
N GLY A 361 16.28 -14.90 4.04
CA GLY A 361 16.55 -13.48 3.93
C GLY A 361 16.25 -12.90 2.54
N HIS A 362 16.34 -11.57 2.41
CA HIS A 362 16.00 -10.90 1.15
C HIS A 362 16.94 -11.23 -0.03
N ALA A 363 18.20 -11.58 0.26
CA ALA A 363 19.19 -11.98 -0.74
C ALA A 363 19.12 -13.48 -1.09
N GLU A 364 18.34 -14.25 -0.33
CA GLU A 364 18.25 -15.71 -0.41
C GLU A 364 17.05 -16.19 -1.23
N LYS A 365 16.24 -15.25 -1.73
CA LYS A 365 15.02 -15.49 -2.50
C LYS A 365 14.84 -14.44 -3.59
N GLU A 366 14.25 -14.87 -4.70
CA GLU A 366 13.84 -13.98 -5.79
C GLU A 366 12.44 -13.41 -5.57
N GLY A 367 12.04 -12.48 -6.43
CA GLY A 367 10.72 -11.88 -6.42
C GLY A 367 10.78 -10.37 -6.62
N ALA A 368 9.69 -9.68 -6.34
CA ALA A 368 9.58 -8.25 -6.54
C ALA A 368 9.21 -7.50 -5.25
N PHE A 369 9.61 -6.24 -5.16
CA PHE A 369 9.18 -5.33 -4.11
C PHE A 369 8.84 -3.96 -4.68
N THR A 370 7.95 -3.24 -3.98
CA THR A 370 7.50 -1.90 -4.40
C THR A 370 7.98 -0.85 -3.42
N ASN A 371 8.79 0.09 -3.90
CA ASN A 371 9.37 1.14 -3.05
C ASN A 371 8.42 2.34 -2.84
N THR A 372 8.86 3.34 -2.08
CA THR A 372 8.09 4.58 -1.80
C THR A 372 7.66 5.38 -3.04
N GLN A 373 8.33 5.18 -4.18
CA GLN A 373 8.02 5.85 -5.44
C GLN A 373 7.08 5.03 -6.32
N ARG A 374 6.58 3.88 -5.82
CA ARG A 374 5.77 2.90 -6.55
C ARG A 374 6.54 2.19 -7.66
N LEU A 375 7.87 2.16 -7.58
CA LEU A 375 8.70 1.37 -8.50
C LEU A 375 8.68 -0.09 -8.04
N LEU A 376 8.10 -0.94 -8.88
CA LEU A 376 8.20 -2.39 -8.75
C LEU A 376 9.56 -2.84 -9.28
N GLN A 377 10.36 -3.45 -8.41
CA GLN A 377 11.71 -3.87 -8.73
C GLN A 377 11.86 -5.37 -8.50
N TRP A 378 12.26 -6.09 -9.55
CA TRP A 378 12.61 -7.50 -9.45
C TRP A 378 14.01 -7.67 -8.88
N ARG A 379 14.19 -8.68 -8.02
CA ARG A 379 15.48 -9.12 -7.52
C ARG A 379 15.67 -10.60 -7.80
N GLN A 380 16.91 -10.97 -8.04
CA GLN A 380 17.33 -12.36 -8.20
C GLN A 380 17.90 -12.87 -6.87
N LYS A 381 17.76 -14.17 -6.64
CA LYS A 381 18.43 -14.87 -5.54
C LYS A 381 19.95 -14.78 -5.73
N ALA A 382 20.67 -14.40 -4.69
CA ALA A 382 22.13 -14.26 -4.70
C ALA A 382 22.85 -15.42 -4.02
N VAL A 383 22.25 -16.02 -3.00
CA VAL A 383 22.81 -17.13 -2.22
C VAL A 383 21.68 -18.05 -1.75
N ASP A 384 21.99 -19.30 -1.39
CA ASP A 384 21.03 -20.19 -0.75
C ASP A 384 20.80 -19.81 0.72
N PRO A 385 19.57 -19.97 1.23
CA PRO A 385 19.30 -19.76 2.65
C PRO A 385 20.02 -20.79 3.53
N PRO A 386 20.36 -20.45 4.79
CA PRO A 386 21.08 -21.34 5.68
C PRO A 386 20.21 -22.52 6.14
N GLY A 387 20.82 -23.71 6.21
CA GLY A 387 20.16 -24.92 6.71
C GLY A 387 18.85 -25.23 5.98
N ASP A 388 17.77 -25.42 6.74
CA ASP A 388 16.45 -25.71 6.21
C ASP A 388 15.53 -24.48 6.09
N ALA A 389 16.08 -23.26 6.16
CA ALA A 389 15.30 -22.06 5.90
C ALA A 389 14.74 -22.08 4.46
N ARG A 390 13.51 -21.57 4.31
CA ARG A 390 12.79 -21.50 3.02
C ARG A 390 12.18 -20.11 2.85
N SER A 391 11.85 -19.73 1.62
CA SER A 391 11.16 -18.46 1.36
C SER A 391 9.76 -18.43 2.02
N GLU A 392 9.19 -17.24 2.15
CA GLU A 392 7.79 -17.09 2.58
C GLU A 392 6.84 -17.63 1.51
N ALA A 393 7.20 -17.51 0.24
CA ALA A 393 6.42 -18.05 -0.87
C ALA A 393 6.31 -19.57 -0.78
N TRP A 394 7.42 -20.26 -0.52
CA TRP A 394 7.43 -21.69 -0.23
C TRP A 394 6.49 -22.06 0.91
N PHE A 395 6.55 -21.34 2.03
CA PHE A 395 5.73 -21.65 3.21
C PHE A 395 4.24 -21.49 2.95
N ILE A 396 3.83 -20.36 2.37
CA ILE A 396 2.43 -20.12 2.01
C ILE A 396 1.96 -21.14 0.98
N HIS A 397 2.80 -21.45 -0.02
CA HIS A 397 2.47 -22.45 -1.04
C HIS A 397 2.25 -23.84 -0.45
N GLN A 398 3.19 -24.30 0.39
CA GLN A 398 3.14 -25.61 1.02
C GLN A 398 2.00 -25.73 2.04
N LEU A 399 1.66 -24.64 2.74
CA LEU A 399 0.49 -24.57 3.62
C LEU A 399 -0.80 -24.67 2.80
N ALA A 400 -0.92 -23.87 1.73
CA ALA A 400 -2.08 -23.90 0.84
C ALA A 400 -2.31 -25.29 0.24
N LEU A 401 -1.26 -25.96 -0.27
CA LEU A 401 -1.37 -27.32 -0.81
C LEU A 401 -1.93 -28.31 0.21
N ARG A 402 -1.50 -28.22 1.48
CA ARG A 402 -1.99 -29.08 2.57
C ARG A 402 -3.44 -28.80 2.93
N LEU A 403 -3.82 -27.52 3.02
CA LEU A 403 -5.21 -27.12 3.28
C LEU A 403 -6.15 -27.52 2.15
N ILE A 404 -5.75 -27.31 0.90
CA ILE A 404 -6.51 -27.74 -0.29
C ILE A 404 -6.64 -29.28 -0.31
N ALA A 405 -5.58 -30.02 0.01
CA ALA A 405 -5.63 -31.48 0.09
C ALA A 405 -6.61 -31.97 1.16
N LYS A 406 -6.67 -31.29 2.32
CA LYS A 406 -7.66 -31.57 3.36
C LYS A 406 -9.08 -31.22 2.92
N ALA A 407 -9.29 -30.04 2.33
CA ALA A 407 -10.60 -29.60 1.83
C ALA A 407 -11.17 -30.56 0.77
N LYS A 408 -10.31 -31.16 -0.07
CA LYS A 408 -10.69 -32.18 -1.06
C LYS A 408 -11.13 -33.52 -0.45
N GLN A 409 -10.79 -33.79 0.80
CA GLN A 409 -11.23 -34.97 1.55
C GLN A 409 -12.51 -34.71 2.36
N SER A 410 -12.99 -33.47 2.37
CA SER A 410 -14.18 -33.02 3.09
C SER A 410 -15.32 -32.75 2.11
N ASN A 411 -16.55 -32.97 2.56
CA ASN A 411 -17.77 -32.57 1.87
C ASN A 411 -18.45 -31.38 2.56
N ASP A 412 -17.80 -30.76 3.55
CA ASP A 412 -18.34 -29.58 4.23
C ASP A 412 -18.44 -28.41 3.21
N PRO A 413 -19.59 -27.74 3.10
CA PRO A 413 -19.72 -26.51 2.32
C PRO A 413 -18.73 -25.41 2.72
N LEU A 414 -18.30 -25.35 3.98
CA LEU A 414 -17.30 -24.38 4.47
C LEU A 414 -15.92 -24.56 3.81
N ASP A 415 -15.61 -25.77 3.34
CA ASP A 415 -14.36 -26.10 2.67
C ASP A 415 -14.39 -25.80 1.15
N GLU A 416 -15.55 -25.41 0.61
CA GLU A 416 -15.71 -25.15 -0.83
C GLU A 416 -14.78 -24.06 -1.37
N PRO A 417 -14.58 -22.91 -0.69
CA PRO A 417 -13.62 -21.90 -1.14
C PRO A 417 -12.22 -22.48 -1.40
N LEU A 418 -11.74 -23.33 -0.49
CA LEU A 418 -10.42 -23.97 -0.60
C LEU A 418 -10.36 -24.97 -1.76
N ARG A 419 -11.43 -25.75 -1.99
CA ARG A 419 -11.52 -26.64 -3.16
C ARG A 419 -11.55 -25.88 -4.47
N ALA A 420 -12.19 -24.70 -4.47
CA ALA A 420 -12.38 -23.87 -5.65
C ALA A 420 -11.16 -23.01 -6.03
N LEU A 421 -10.18 -22.84 -5.13
CA LEU A 421 -8.97 -22.05 -5.39
C LEU A 421 -8.23 -22.52 -6.66
N ASN A 422 -7.87 -21.54 -7.49
CA ASN A 422 -7.02 -21.72 -8.67
C ASN A 422 -5.54 -21.68 -8.25
N TRP A 423 -5.07 -22.76 -7.62
CA TRP A 423 -3.70 -22.86 -7.10
C TRP A 423 -2.81 -23.71 -8.02
N TRP A 424 -2.16 -23.08 -8.99
CA TRP A 424 -1.53 -23.76 -10.14
C TRP A 424 0.00 -23.62 -10.24
N TYR A 425 0.59 -22.80 -9.37
CA TYR A 425 1.95 -22.31 -9.55
C TYR A 425 2.98 -23.43 -9.78
N PRO A 426 3.84 -23.32 -10.82
CA PRO A 426 4.93 -24.25 -11.01
C PRO A 426 5.96 -24.10 -9.89
N GLU A 427 6.48 -25.21 -9.42
CA GLU A 427 7.47 -25.28 -8.35
C GLU A 427 8.89 -25.45 -8.94
N ASP A 428 9.91 -25.06 -8.18
CA ASP A 428 11.28 -25.52 -8.38
C ASP A 428 11.52 -26.90 -7.74
N GLU A 429 12.76 -27.40 -7.78
CA GLU A 429 13.13 -28.71 -7.22
C GLU A 429 12.93 -28.82 -5.70
N LEU A 430 12.85 -27.69 -4.99
CA LEU A 430 12.67 -27.60 -3.55
C LEU A 430 11.21 -27.33 -3.14
N GLY A 431 10.30 -27.21 -4.11
CA GLY A 431 8.88 -26.92 -3.87
C GLY A 431 8.57 -25.43 -3.69
N ASP A 432 9.49 -24.53 -4.06
CA ASP A 432 9.26 -23.08 -4.03
C ASP A 432 8.50 -22.67 -5.30
N PRO A 433 7.37 -21.93 -5.20
CA PRO A 433 6.66 -21.47 -6.39
C PRO A 433 7.52 -20.47 -7.18
N LYS A 434 7.53 -20.60 -8.51
CA LYS A 434 8.21 -19.63 -9.38
C LYS A 434 7.53 -18.27 -9.29
N MET A 435 8.25 -17.29 -8.73
CA MET A 435 7.68 -15.98 -8.44
C MET A 435 7.24 -15.22 -9.69
N GLU A 436 7.76 -15.55 -10.88
CA GLU A 436 7.28 -14.97 -12.14
C GLU A 436 5.84 -15.40 -12.45
N ALA A 437 5.44 -16.61 -12.08
CA ALA A 437 4.05 -17.07 -12.24
C ALA A 437 3.10 -16.31 -11.30
N VAL A 438 3.55 -16.06 -10.06
CA VAL A 438 2.81 -15.23 -9.10
C VAL A 438 2.68 -13.79 -9.61
N LEU A 439 3.77 -13.21 -10.12
CA LEU A 439 3.73 -11.87 -10.71
C LEU A 439 2.86 -11.81 -11.98
N ALA A 440 2.82 -12.88 -12.77
CA ALA A 440 1.96 -13.00 -13.94
C ALA A 440 0.47 -13.04 -13.60
N GLU A 441 0.12 -13.65 -12.46
CA GLU A 441 -1.24 -13.59 -11.93
C GLU A 441 -1.60 -12.19 -11.44
N ILE A 442 -0.71 -11.56 -10.67
CA ILE A 442 -0.89 -10.19 -10.19
C ILE A 442 -1.07 -9.22 -11.39
N ASN A 443 -0.24 -9.34 -12.44
CA ASN A 443 -0.38 -8.57 -13.69
C ASN A 443 -1.73 -8.83 -14.36
N GLY A 444 -2.05 -10.11 -14.57
CA GLY A 444 -3.28 -10.56 -15.20
C GLY A 444 -3.15 -11.05 -16.64
N TRP A 445 -4.19 -11.70 -17.11
CA TRP A 445 -4.25 -12.40 -18.41
C TRP A 445 -5.68 -12.51 -18.95
N TYR A 446 -5.81 -12.89 -20.22
CA TYR A 446 -7.06 -13.41 -20.78
C TYR A 446 -7.32 -14.83 -20.28
N THR A 447 -8.53 -15.11 -19.78
CA THR A 447 -8.84 -16.38 -19.09
C THR A 447 -8.92 -17.58 -20.03
N ALA A 448 -9.39 -17.37 -21.27
CA ALA A 448 -9.36 -18.41 -22.29
C ALA A 448 -7.92 -18.56 -22.83
N PRO A 449 -7.35 -19.79 -22.85
CA PRO A 449 -6.15 -20.06 -23.61
C PRO A 449 -6.38 -19.71 -25.08
N GLN A 450 -5.50 -18.88 -25.65
CA GLN A 450 -5.56 -18.50 -27.05
C GLN A 450 -4.31 -19.01 -27.76
N PRO A 451 -4.32 -20.28 -28.21
CA PRO A 451 -3.20 -20.81 -28.98
C PRO A 451 -3.05 -19.96 -30.24
N ASN A 452 -1.84 -19.43 -30.47
CA ASN A 452 -1.46 -18.52 -31.55
C ASN A 452 -1.80 -17.02 -31.37
N ALA A 453 -2.26 -16.58 -30.19
CA ALA A 453 -2.33 -15.14 -29.93
C ALA A 453 -0.92 -14.58 -29.65
N ASP A 454 -0.61 -13.44 -30.27
CA ASP A 454 0.60 -12.68 -29.95
C ASP A 454 0.53 -12.18 -28.50
N GLY A 455 1.61 -12.35 -27.74
CA GLY A 455 1.71 -11.89 -26.37
C GLY A 455 2.63 -12.75 -25.52
N VAL A 456 2.71 -12.45 -24.23
CA VAL A 456 3.52 -13.24 -23.30
C VAL A 456 2.61 -14.17 -22.50
N VAL A 457 3.03 -15.43 -22.37
CA VAL A 457 2.36 -16.43 -21.53
C VAL A 457 3.39 -16.95 -20.52
N PHE A 458 2.98 -17.06 -19.25
CA PHE A 458 3.84 -17.53 -18.17
C PHE A 458 3.34 -18.88 -17.66
N GLY A 459 4.28 -19.79 -17.44
CA GLY A 459 4.00 -21.07 -16.84
C GLY A 459 3.25 -22.06 -17.74
N VAL A 460 3.34 -23.30 -17.31
CA VAL A 460 2.50 -24.41 -17.72
C VAL A 460 1.93 -25.02 -16.45
N ASP A 461 0.73 -25.57 -16.50
CA ASP A 461 0.19 -26.33 -15.38
C ASP A 461 1.01 -27.62 -15.15
N ARG A 462 0.67 -28.36 -14.08
CA ARG A 462 1.36 -29.61 -13.72
C ARG A 462 1.25 -30.71 -14.79
N THR A 463 0.38 -30.55 -15.79
CA THR A 463 0.21 -31.46 -16.93
C THR A 463 0.95 -30.99 -18.19
N GLY A 464 1.65 -29.85 -18.11
CA GLY A 464 2.43 -29.28 -19.20
C GLY A 464 1.62 -28.41 -20.17
N ASN A 465 0.35 -28.13 -19.86
CA ASN A 465 -0.52 -27.29 -20.70
C ASN A 465 -0.42 -25.82 -20.31
N LEU A 466 -0.75 -24.91 -21.24
CA LEU A 466 -0.89 -23.50 -20.88
C LEU A 466 -2.03 -23.33 -19.88
N HIS A 467 -1.74 -22.71 -18.74
CA HIS A 467 -2.74 -22.45 -17.71
C HIS A 467 -3.71 -21.32 -18.09
N HIS A 468 -3.22 -20.34 -18.85
CA HIS A 468 -3.95 -19.12 -19.19
C HIS A 468 -3.63 -18.59 -20.60
N GLY A 469 -4.40 -17.61 -21.08
CA GLY A 469 -4.13 -16.87 -22.32
C GLY A 469 -3.01 -15.82 -22.17
N PRO A 470 -2.77 -14.97 -23.17
CA PRO A 470 -1.74 -13.94 -23.07
C PRO A 470 -1.94 -12.97 -21.89
N GLN A 471 -0.82 -12.49 -21.35
CA GLN A 471 -0.78 -11.41 -20.36
C GLN A 471 -1.41 -10.14 -20.92
N ILE A 472 -2.18 -9.44 -20.08
CA ILE A 472 -2.72 -8.13 -20.43
C ILE A 472 -1.65 -7.05 -20.29
N ASP A 473 -1.72 -6.03 -21.15
CA ASP A 473 -0.75 -4.93 -21.24
C ASP A 473 -1.14 -3.69 -20.42
N GLY A 474 -2.27 -3.74 -19.71
CA GLY A 474 -2.71 -2.69 -18.79
C GLY A 474 -4.13 -2.89 -18.29
N TYR A 475 -4.45 -2.25 -17.15
CA TYR A 475 -5.78 -2.32 -16.53
C TYR A 475 -6.96 -1.87 -17.41
N PRO A 476 -6.81 -1.01 -18.45
CA PRO A 476 -7.93 -0.70 -19.36
C PRO A 476 -8.43 -1.91 -20.17
N ARG A 477 -7.69 -3.03 -20.17
CA ARG A 477 -8.09 -4.28 -20.83
C ARG A 477 -8.94 -5.20 -19.94
N LEU A 478 -8.98 -4.95 -18.64
CA LEU A 478 -9.74 -5.75 -17.69
C LEU A 478 -11.24 -5.62 -17.98
N LYS A 479 -11.97 -6.72 -17.80
CA LYS A 479 -13.39 -6.85 -18.09
C LYS A 479 -14.15 -7.48 -16.93
N SER A 480 -15.43 -7.14 -16.82
CA SER A 480 -16.34 -7.67 -15.81
C SER A 480 -17.13 -8.91 -16.27
N ASP A 481 -16.86 -9.43 -17.47
CA ASP A 481 -17.54 -10.59 -18.06
C ASP A 481 -16.84 -11.93 -17.75
N GLY A 482 -15.76 -11.90 -16.96
CA GLY A 482 -14.96 -13.07 -16.63
C GLY A 482 -13.93 -13.48 -17.71
N SER A 483 -13.79 -12.72 -18.80
CA SER A 483 -12.81 -13.00 -19.86
C SER A 483 -11.37 -12.56 -19.51
N THR A 484 -11.18 -11.90 -18.38
CA THR A 484 -9.87 -11.49 -17.84
C THR A 484 -9.72 -11.88 -16.37
N ALA A 485 -8.47 -12.09 -15.94
CA ALA A 485 -8.09 -12.27 -14.55
C ALA A 485 -6.95 -11.31 -14.20
N SER A 486 -6.87 -10.85 -12.95
CA SER A 486 -5.74 -10.08 -12.40
C SER A 486 -5.78 -10.11 -10.87
N GLY A 487 -4.70 -10.58 -10.26
CA GLY A 487 -4.52 -10.61 -8.81
C GLY A 487 -4.29 -9.23 -8.19
N GLY A 488 -4.11 -8.18 -8.99
CA GLY A 488 -3.99 -6.80 -8.52
C GLY A 488 -4.01 -5.80 -9.67
N TRP A 489 -5.16 -5.21 -9.97
CA TRP A 489 -5.37 -4.42 -11.20
C TRP A 489 -4.37 -3.28 -11.40
N ILE A 490 -3.87 -2.65 -10.33
CA ILE A 490 -2.87 -1.57 -10.42
C ILE A 490 -1.48 -2.05 -10.90
N TYR A 491 -1.22 -3.35 -10.86
CA TYR A 491 -0.01 -4.00 -11.40
C TYR A 491 -0.23 -4.50 -12.83
N SER A 492 -1.44 -4.38 -13.37
CA SER A 492 -1.72 -4.76 -14.75
C SER A 492 -0.90 -3.92 -15.73
N GLY A 493 -0.08 -4.61 -16.54
CA GLY A 493 0.85 -4.02 -17.50
C GLY A 493 2.33 -4.11 -17.10
N VAL A 494 2.67 -4.57 -15.88
CA VAL A 494 4.07 -4.75 -15.46
C VAL A 494 4.80 -5.84 -16.26
N LEU A 495 4.07 -6.78 -16.85
CA LEU A 495 4.59 -7.83 -17.74
C LEU A 495 4.18 -7.63 -19.21
N GLY A 496 3.91 -6.40 -19.64
CA GLY A 496 3.61 -6.10 -21.03
C GLY A 496 4.78 -6.42 -22.00
N PRO A 497 4.51 -6.59 -23.32
CA PRO A 497 5.50 -7.00 -24.32
C PRO A 497 6.77 -6.12 -24.38
N ASP A 498 6.61 -4.81 -24.14
CA ASP A 498 7.72 -3.85 -24.14
C ASP A 498 8.47 -3.77 -22.80
N LYS A 499 7.84 -4.23 -21.71
CA LYS A 499 8.41 -4.20 -20.35
C LYS A 499 9.28 -5.44 -20.08
N ILE A 500 8.93 -6.56 -20.69
CA ILE A 500 9.66 -7.83 -20.58
C ILE A 500 11.05 -7.79 -21.21
N LYS A 501 11.27 -6.96 -22.24
CA LYS A 501 12.59 -6.78 -22.87
C LYS A 501 13.67 -6.25 -21.91
N VAL A 502 13.27 -5.60 -20.81
CA VAL A 502 14.17 -4.96 -19.85
C VAL A 502 14.58 -5.91 -18.70
N GLN A 503 13.74 -6.88 -18.32
CA GLN A 503 14.02 -7.79 -17.20
C GLN A 503 14.54 -9.17 -17.64
N ILE A 504 14.06 -9.73 -18.76
CA ILE A 504 14.45 -11.10 -19.20
C ILE A 504 15.81 -11.15 -19.91
N ARG A 505 16.43 -10.00 -20.24
CA ARG A 505 17.84 -9.99 -20.69
C ARG A 505 18.82 -10.53 -19.65
N LEU A 506 18.39 -10.72 -18.39
CA LEU A 506 19.18 -11.30 -17.29
C LEU A 506 18.91 -12.79 -17.04
N THR A 507 17.99 -13.44 -17.77
CA THR A 507 17.73 -14.88 -17.68
C THR A 507 17.76 -15.52 -19.07
N ARG A 508 18.97 -15.67 -19.63
CA ARG A 508 19.20 -16.63 -20.72
C ARG A 508 19.03 -18.05 -20.20
N ARG A 509 17.78 -18.53 -20.09
CA ARG A 509 17.44 -19.97 -20.15
C ARG A 509 15.95 -20.27 -20.36
N THR A 510 15.10 -19.31 -20.71
CA THR A 510 13.73 -19.62 -21.15
C THR A 510 13.70 -19.73 -22.67
N ARG A 511 13.51 -20.96 -23.19
CA ARG A 511 13.29 -21.22 -24.62
C ARG A 511 12.04 -20.45 -25.08
N VAL A 512 12.25 -19.31 -25.72
CA VAL A 512 11.21 -18.67 -26.54
C VAL A 512 11.04 -19.55 -27.78
N ILE A 513 9.96 -20.32 -27.84
CA ILE A 513 9.56 -21.01 -29.07
C ILE A 513 9.02 -19.93 -30.02
N ARG A 514 9.87 -19.43 -30.91
CA ARG A 514 9.43 -18.78 -32.15
C ARG A 514 9.48 -19.81 -33.27
N LYS A 515 8.33 -20.31 -33.71
CA LYS A 515 8.19 -21.00 -35.00
C LYS A 515 8.31 -19.92 -36.09
N ILE A 516 9.49 -19.77 -36.68
CA ILE A 516 9.66 -19.07 -37.95
C ILE A 516 9.49 -20.12 -39.04
N ILE A 517 8.43 -19.97 -39.84
CA ILE A 517 8.28 -20.67 -41.11
C ILE A 517 9.32 -20.04 -42.05
N LEU A 518 10.42 -20.76 -42.29
CA LEU A 518 11.40 -20.42 -43.32
C LEU A 518 11.05 -21.21 -44.58
N ALA A 519 10.44 -20.53 -45.54
CA ALA A 519 10.43 -20.96 -46.92
C ALA A 519 11.83 -20.74 -47.51
N THR A 520 12.31 -21.80 -48.14
CA THR A 520 13.51 -22.03 -48.95
C THR A 520 13.89 -20.88 -49.88
N VAL A 521 15.19 -20.50 -49.94
CA VAL A 521 16.08 -20.49 -51.14
C VAL A 521 17.53 -20.41 -50.64
N GLY A 522 18.41 -21.27 -51.19
CA GLY A 522 19.72 -21.63 -50.64
C GLY A 522 20.92 -20.73 -50.95
N ALA A 523 22.02 -20.95 -50.22
CA ALA A 523 23.39 -21.13 -50.73
C ALA A 523 24.44 -21.18 -49.58
N SER A 524 25.17 -22.32 -49.55
CA SER A 524 26.55 -22.61 -49.10
C SER A 524 27.12 -22.21 -47.70
N PRO A 525 27.94 -23.09 -47.05
CA PRO A 525 28.51 -22.86 -45.72
C PRO A 525 29.94 -22.32 -45.75
N GLY A 526 30.29 -21.40 -44.85
CA GLY A 526 31.70 -21.11 -44.54
C GLY A 526 31.97 -19.77 -43.88
N ARG A 527 32.14 -19.77 -42.54
CA ARG A 527 33.18 -19.07 -41.76
C ARG A 527 32.75 -18.96 -40.29
N ALA A 528 33.45 -19.70 -39.43
CA ALA A 528 33.47 -19.43 -38.00
C ALA A 528 34.40 -18.23 -37.75
N ILE A 529 33.89 -17.19 -37.10
CA ILE A 529 34.71 -16.12 -36.52
C ILE A 529 34.55 -16.23 -35.00
N ALA A 530 35.64 -16.62 -34.35
CA ALA A 530 35.78 -16.53 -32.90
C ALA A 530 35.99 -15.05 -32.53
N ALA A 531 35.16 -14.53 -31.61
CA ALA A 531 35.36 -13.23 -30.99
C ALA A 531 35.67 -13.44 -29.50
N SER A 532 36.96 -13.34 -29.18
CA SER A 532 37.50 -13.21 -27.83
C SER A 532 37.19 -11.80 -27.31
N TYR A 533 36.57 -11.67 -26.13
CA TYR A 533 36.44 -10.36 -25.47
C TYR A 533 37.52 -10.20 -24.40
N ILE A 534 38.40 -9.22 -24.64
CA ILE A 534 39.37 -8.67 -23.69
C ILE A 534 38.60 -7.77 -22.71
N ILE A 535 38.80 -7.99 -21.41
CA ILE A 535 38.29 -7.13 -20.34
C ILE A 535 39.39 -6.14 -19.98
N GLU A 536 39.23 -4.87 -20.36
CA GLU A 536 40.04 -3.78 -19.81
C GLU A 536 39.55 -3.44 -18.40
N ARG A 537 40.43 -3.60 -17.41
CA ARG A 537 40.24 -3.10 -16.04
C ARG A 537 40.64 -1.63 -15.97
N ALA A 538 39.78 -0.78 -15.42
CA ALA A 538 40.11 0.59 -15.06
C ALA A 538 41.15 0.62 -13.91
N PRO A 539 42.13 1.55 -13.91
CA PRO A 539 43.16 1.61 -12.88
C PRO A 539 42.66 2.25 -11.57
N ALA A 540 43.11 1.70 -10.45
CA ALA A 540 42.83 2.18 -9.10
C ALA A 540 43.56 3.50 -8.79
N ARG A 541 42.90 4.41 -8.06
CA ARG A 541 43.50 5.63 -7.49
C ARG A 541 44.41 5.28 -6.30
N PRO A 542 45.59 5.89 -6.15
CA PRO A 542 46.46 5.64 -5.00
C PRO A 542 46.00 6.41 -3.76
N ALA A 543 46.15 5.76 -2.60
CA ALA A 543 45.87 6.31 -1.28
C ALA A 543 47.06 7.17 -0.79
N ASN A 544 46.80 8.44 -0.45
CA ASN A 544 47.76 9.29 0.24
C ASN A 544 47.82 8.93 1.74
N ARG A 545 48.95 8.36 2.18
CA ARG A 545 49.35 8.33 3.59
C ARG A 545 50.29 9.52 3.84
N GLY A 546 49.80 10.54 4.54
CA GLY A 546 50.63 11.60 5.09
C GLY A 546 51.15 11.21 6.47
N ALA A 547 52.47 11.15 6.61
CA ALA A 547 53.16 10.97 7.88
C ALA A 547 53.15 12.29 8.67
N ILE A 548 52.82 12.20 9.97
CA ILE A 548 52.99 13.29 10.94
C ILE A 548 54.33 13.03 11.65
N ALA A 549 55.30 13.91 11.43
CA ALA A 549 56.52 14.00 12.23
C ALA A 549 56.35 15.09 13.29
N ARG A 550 56.82 14.80 14.50
CA ARG A 550 56.90 15.72 15.64
C ARG A 550 58.04 16.74 15.44
N SER A 551 57.75 18.01 15.72
CA SER A 551 58.59 18.95 16.48
C SER A 551 57.72 20.10 16.95
#